data_AF-A0AA86TWW8-F1
#
_entry.id   AF-A0AA86TWW8-F1
#
_cell.length_a   1.000
_cell.length_b   1.000
_cell.length_c   1.000
_cell.angle_alpha   90.00
_cell.angle_beta   90.00
_cell.angle_gamma   90.00
#
_symmetry.space_group_name_H-M   'P 1'
#
loop_
_entity.id
_entity.type
_entity.pdbx_description
1 polymer ?
#
loop_
_entity_poly.entity_id
_entity_poly.type
_entity_poly.pdbx_seq_one_letter_code
_entity_poly.pdbx_strand_id
1 'polypeptide(L)'
;MNINKDNMFSFAISQYVQVYHKTVLHSMCDYYNFMLSLSSKDRYGMWKKVSQFCSMDAKSCREYFHNTWCSQFYEPVANYRAEIKEIALQYYKPEEVMREFLQRYPNKQFGKHELQVAVSTICKRNKSVNSSVIVSSINTQSNSLIVFQNMDIFQ
;
A
#
# COMPACT_ATOMS: atom_id res chain seq x y z
N MET A 1 5.58 -12.20 -15.04
CA MET A 1 4.32 -12.96 -14.89
C MET A 1 4.51 -14.32 -15.52
N ASN A 2 4.17 -15.40 -14.81
CA ASN A 2 4.06 -16.71 -15.42
C ASN A 2 2.64 -16.82 -15.99
N ILE A 3 2.47 -16.38 -17.25
CA ILE A 3 1.18 -16.23 -17.94
C ILE A 3 0.30 -17.48 -17.79
N ASN A 4 0.93 -18.66 -17.68
CA ASN A 4 0.23 -19.93 -17.49
C ASN A 4 -0.52 -20.00 -16.13
N LYS A 5 0.12 -19.57 -15.04
CA LYS A 5 -0.48 -19.64 -13.69
C LYS A 5 -1.65 -18.67 -13.52
N ASP A 6 -1.53 -17.45 -14.04
CA ASP A 6 -2.59 -16.44 -13.94
C ASP A 6 -3.85 -16.86 -14.72
N ASN A 7 -3.67 -17.41 -15.93
CA ASN A 7 -4.77 -17.94 -16.73
C ASN A 7 -5.43 -19.16 -16.05
N MET A 8 -4.62 -20.09 -15.53
CA MET A 8 -5.13 -21.27 -14.82
C MET A 8 -5.92 -20.87 -13.57
N PHE A 9 -5.42 -19.90 -12.79
CA PHE A 9 -6.11 -19.45 -11.58
C PHE A 9 -7.39 -18.70 -11.92
N SER A 10 -7.37 -17.83 -12.94
CA SER A 10 -8.57 -17.13 -13.44
C SER A 10 -9.64 -18.11 -13.91
N PHE A 11 -9.23 -19.17 -14.63
CA PHE A 11 -10.11 -20.27 -15.02
C PHE A 11 -10.70 -20.96 -13.80
N ALA A 12 -9.89 -21.33 -12.79
CA ALA A 12 -10.36 -21.99 -11.58
C ALA A 12 -11.40 -21.16 -10.81
N ILE A 13 -11.22 -19.83 -10.72
CA ILE A 13 -12.22 -18.93 -10.15
C ILE A 13 -13.51 -18.94 -10.97
N SER A 14 -13.41 -18.85 -12.30
CA SER A 14 -14.59 -18.87 -13.17
C SER A 14 -15.41 -20.15 -13.01
N GLN A 15 -14.73 -21.31 -12.94
CA GLN A 15 -15.36 -22.62 -12.73
C GLN A 15 -16.02 -22.72 -11.35
N TYR A 16 -15.37 -22.23 -10.30
CA TYR A 16 -15.95 -22.19 -8.97
C TYR A 16 -17.29 -21.41 -8.96
N VAL A 17 -17.31 -20.21 -9.53
CA VAL A 17 -18.50 -19.37 -9.56
C VAL A 17 -19.61 -20.05 -10.39
N GLN A 18 -19.28 -20.58 -11.56
CA GLN A 18 -20.24 -21.26 -12.43
C GLN A 18 -20.84 -22.51 -11.75
N VAL A 19 -20.01 -23.36 -11.15
CA VAL A 19 -20.45 -24.63 -10.58
C VAL A 19 -21.23 -24.44 -9.28
N TYR A 20 -20.75 -23.58 -8.37
CA TYR A 20 -21.30 -23.47 -7.02
C TYR A 20 -22.29 -22.34 -6.81
N HIS A 21 -22.24 -21.30 -7.64
CA HIS A 21 -23.15 -20.15 -7.56
C HIS A 21 -24.09 -20.04 -8.75
N LYS A 22 -23.95 -20.96 -9.73
CA LYS A 22 -24.84 -21.07 -10.90
C LYS A 22 -24.97 -19.76 -11.68
N THR A 23 -23.89 -18.99 -11.73
CA THR A 23 -23.82 -17.72 -12.44
C THR A 23 -22.57 -17.65 -13.30
N VAL A 24 -22.63 -16.85 -14.36
CA VAL A 24 -21.51 -16.57 -15.27
C VAL A 24 -21.32 -15.07 -15.31
N LEU A 25 -20.08 -14.63 -15.10
CA LEU A 25 -19.73 -13.22 -15.09
C LEU A 25 -18.93 -12.90 -16.35
N HIS A 26 -19.02 -11.66 -16.83
CA HIS A 26 -18.52 -11.30 -18.16
C HIS A 26 -17.09 -10.76 -18.14
N SER A 27 -16.59 -10.31 -16.98
CA SER A 27 -15.23 -9.80 -16.84
C SER A 27 -14.52 -10.35 -15.60
N MET A 28 -13.19 -10.37 -15.63
CA MET A 28 -12.38 -10.74 -14.45
C MET A 28 -12.58 -9.77 -13.28
N CYS A 29 -12.91 -8.50 -13.56
CA CYS A 29 -13.27 -7.53 -12.54
C CYS A 29 -14.57 -7.94 -11.82
N ASP A 30 -15.57 -8.43 -12.55
CA ASP A 30 -16.81 -8.94 -11.94
C ASP A 30 -16.54 -10.16 -11.06
N TYR A 31 -15.71 -11.10 -11.53
CA TYR A 31 -15.26 -12.23 -10.71
C TYR A 31 -14.56 -11.78 -9.45
N TYR A 32 -13.66 -10.80 -9.53
CA TYR A 32 -13.00 -10.24 -8.38
C TYR A 32 -13.98 -9.61 -7.38
N ASN A 33 -14.89 -8.75 -7.85
CA ASN A 33 -15.91 -8.11 -7.02
C ASN A 33 -16.86 -9.14 -6.38
N PHE A 34 -17.25 -10.16 -7.13
CA PHE A 34 -18.03 -11.28 -6.61
C PHE A 34 -17.33 -11.97 -5.45
N MET A 35 -16.05 -12.30 -5.61
CA MET A 35 -15.24 -12.96 -4.58
C MET A 35 -15.10 -12.11 -3.31
N LEU A 36 -15.03 -10.78 -3.44
CA LEU A 36 -15.01 -9.86 -2.30
C LEU A 36 -16.38 -9.76 -1.59
N SER A 37 -17.48 -9.89 -2.34
CA SER A 37 -18.83 -9.82 -1.80
C SER A 37 -19.24 -11.04 -0.97
N LEU A 38 -18.51 -12.16 -1.10
CA LEU A 38 -18.79 -13.38 -0.36
C LEU A 38 -18.68 -13.16 1.15
N SER A 39 -19.66 -13.71 1.87
CA SER A 39 -19.66 -13.72 3.33
C SER A 39 -18.43 -14.47 3.87
N SER A 40 -18.05 -14.21 5.12
CA SER A 40 -16.96 -14.96 5.77
C SER A 40 -17.23 -16.47 5.79
N LYS A 41 -18.51 -16.86 5.91
CA LYS A 41 -18.95 -18.26 5.88
C LYS A 41 -18.76 -18.89 4.50
N ASP A 42 -19.07 -18.17 3.42
CA ASP A 42 -18.94 -18.70 2.05
C ASP A 42 -17.48 -18.73 1.59
N ARG A 43 -16.66 -17.77 2.04
CA ARG A 43 -15.21 -17.80 1.86
C ARG A 43 -14.58 -18.99 2.59
N TYR A 44 -15.16 -19.42 3.70
CA TYR A 44 -14.72 -20.62 4.43
C TYR A 44 -15.04 -21.88 3.60
N GLY A 45 -14.01 -22.49 3.03
CA GLY A 45 -14.12 -23.68 2.17
C GLY A 45 -14.20 -23.39 0.67
N MET A 46 -14.37 -22.13 0.26
CA MET A 46 -14.24 -21.72 -1.14
C MET A 46 -12.89 -22.15 -1.72
N TRP A 47 -11.79 -21.91 -1.00
CA TRP A 47 -10.45 -22.27 -1.49
C TRP A 47 -10.25 -23.76 -1.70
N LYS A 48 -10.94 -24.61 -0.92
CA LYS A 48 -10.96 -26.07 -1.13
C LYS A 48 -11.70 -26.46 -2.41
N LYS A 49 -12.69 -25.67 -2.83
CA LYS A 49 -13.41 -25.86 -4.09
C LYS A 49 -12.60 -25.33 -5.27
N VAL A 50 -12.00 -24.15 -5.14
CA VAL A 50 -11.10 -23.57 -6.17
C VAL A 50 -9.92 -24.50 -6.44
N SER A 51 -9.31 -25.10 -5.42
CA SER A 51 -8.22 -26.07 -5.56
C SER A 51 -8.59 -27.34 -6.33
N GLN A 52 -9.87 -27.61 -6.58
CA GLN A 52 -10.27 -28.74 -7.43
C GLN A 52 -10.06 -28.44 -8.92
N PHE A 53 -9.99 -27.16 -9.28
CA PHE A 53 -9.86 -26.70 -10.66
C PHE A 53 -8.43 -26.24 -11.01
N CYS A 54 -7.52 -26.21 -10.04
CA CYS A 54 -6.11 -25.89 -10.25
C CYS A 54 -5.22 -26.83 -9.45
N SER A 55 -3.97 -27.01 -9.87
CA SER A 55 -3.02 -27.92 -9.22
C SER A 55 -2.38 -27.30 -7.95
N MET A 56 -3.15 -26.59 -7.14
CA MET A 56 -2.71 -25.91 -5.93
C MET A 56 -3.57 -26.34 -4.76
N ASP A 57 -3.00 -26.53 -3.57
CA ASP A 57 -3.81 -26.78 -2.38
C ASP A 57 -4.60 -25.52 -1.96
N ALA A 58 -5.58 -25.69 -1.07
CA ALA A 58 -6.47 -24.62 -0.63
C ALA A 58 -5.73 -23.44 0.03
N LYS A 59 -4.66 -23.69 0.79
CA LYS A 59 -3.87 -22.64 1.43
C LYS A 59 -3.12 -21.85 0.35
N SER A 60 -2.45 -22.56 -0.56
CA SER A 60 -1.77 -21.94 -1.71
C SER A 60 -2.72 -21.12 -2.58
N CYS A 61 -3.94 -21.59 -2.83
CA CYS A 61 -4.96 -20.82 -3.57
C CYS A 61 -5.30 -19.49 -2.90
N ARG A 62 -5.53 -19.53 -1.58
CA ARG A 62 -5.83 -18.33 -0.79
C ARG A 62 -4.68 -17.34 -0.82
N GLU A 63 -3.46 -17.82 -0.61
CA GLU A 63 -2.25 -16.98 -0.62
C GLU A 63 -2.03 -16.38 -2.00
N TYR A 64 -2.17 -17.17 -3.06
CA TYR A 64 -2.04 -16.70 -4.44
C TYR A 64 -3.09 -15.65 -4.79
N PHE A 65 -4.35 -15.85 -4.36
CA PHE A 65 -5.39 -14.86 -4.54
C PHE A 65 -4.98 -13.52 -3.93
N HIS A 66 -4.61 -13.50 -2.64
CA HIS A 66 -4.31 -12.24 -1.95
C HIS A 66 -3.00 -11.57 -2.41
N ASN A 67 -1.98 -12.36 -2.75
CA ASN A 67 -0.63 -11.83 -3.01
C ASN A 67 -0.34 -11.60 -4.49
N THR A 68 -1.05 -12.26 -5.39
CA THR A 68 -0.73 -12.24 -6.83
C THR A 68 -1.95 -11.93 -7.68
N TRP A 69 -3.02 -12.72 -7.58
CA TRP A 69 -4.15 -12.54 -8.49
C TRP A 69 -4.94 -11.27 -8.21
N CYS A 70 -5.09 -10.84 -6.95
CA CYS A 70 -5.81 -9.59 -6.63
C CYS A 70 -5.06 -8.33 -7.07
N SER A 71 -3.72 -8.35 -7.13
CA SER A 71 -2.94 -7.13 -7.38
C SER A 71 -3.13 -6.60 -8.80
N GLN A 72 -3.56 -7.43 -9.75
CA GLN A 72 -3.87 -7.01 -11.11
C GLN A 72 -5.09 -6.08 -11.20
N PHE A 73 -5.93 -6.02 -10.15
CA PHE A 73 -7.10 -5.14 -10.08
C PHE A 73 -6.83 -3.85 -9.27
N TYR A 74 -5.62 -3.69 -8.76
CA TYR A 74 -5.24 -2.51 -7.99
C TYR A 74 -4.42 -1.52 -8.82
N GLU A 75 -4.62 -0.24 -8.52
CA GLU A 75 -3.78 0.83 -9.00
C GLU A 75 -2.38 0.73 -8.39
N PRO A 76 -1.31 0.76 -9.20
CA PRO A 76 0.05 0.72 -8.69
C PRO A 76 0.33 1.95 -7.82
N VAL A 77 0.54 1.74 -6.51
CA VAL A 77 0.84 2.81 -5.54
C VAL A 77 2.10 3.59 -5.91
N ALA A 78 3.03 2.96 -6.63
CA ALA A 78 4.26 3.58 -7.12
C ALA A 78 3.99 4.86 -7.95
N ASN A 79 2.91 4.89 -8.71
CA ASN A 79 2.54 6.01 -9.58
C ASN A 79 2.10 7.24 -8.80
N TYR A 80 1.74 7.09 -7.52
CA TYR A 80 1.18 8.14 -6.68
C TYR A 80 2.11 8.55 -5.53
N ARG A 81 3.39 8.18 -5.60
CA ARG A 81 4.35 8.44 -4.53
C ARG A 81 4.58 9.92 -4.27
N ALA A 82 4.51 10.76 -5.30
CA ALA A 82 4.71 12.20 -5.17
C ALA A 82 3.57 12.84 -4.38
N GLU A 83 2.34 12.45 -4.69
CA GLU A 83 1.11 12.90 -4.04
C GLU A 83 1.04 12.42 -2.60
N ILE A 84 1.41 11.17 -2.34
CA ILE A 84 1.53 10.66 -0.96
C ILE A 84 2.56 11.48 -0.18
N LYS A 85 3.69 11.83 -0.80
CA LYS A 85 4.72 12.66 -0.16
C LYS A 85 4.18 14.06 0.14
N GLU A 86 3.46 14.68 -0.79
CA GLU A 86 2.82 15.98 -0.61
C GLU A 86 1.85 15.98 0.57
N ILE A 87 0.94 14.99 0.62
CA ILE A 87 0.00 14.82 1.74
C ILE A 87 0.77 14.61 3.06
N ALA A 88 1.84 13.82 3.04
CA ALA A 88 2.67 13.55 4.22
C ALA A 88 3.52 14.76 4.69
N LEU A 89 3.54 15.87 3.96
CA LEU A 89 4.06 17.15 4.47
C LEU A 89 3.04 17.85 5.36
N GLN A 90 1.75 17.64 5.12
CA GLN A 90 0.64 18.25 5.85
C GLN A 90 0.22 17.38 7.06
N TYR A 91 0.29 16.06 6.90
CA TYR A 91 -0.10 15.08 7.93
C TYR A 91 1.08 14.20 8.34
N TYR A 92 1.30 14.07 9.64
CA TYR A 92 2.44 13.32 10.20
C TYR A 92 2.13 11.87 10.55
N LYS A 93 0.84 11.54 10.75
CA LYS A 93 0.39 10.20 11.10
C LYS A 93 0.04 9.42 9.82
N PRO A 94 0.58 8.20 9.64
CA PRO A 94 0.27 7.38 8.47
C PRO A 94 -1.24 7.19 8.21
N GLU A 95 -2.04 7.07 9.26
CA GLU A 95 -3.48 6.86 9.16
C GLU A 95 -4.20 8.08 8.56
N GLU A 96 -3.72 9.28 8.87
CA GLU A 96 -4.27 10.54 8.35
C GLU A 96 -3.90 10.72 6.88
N VAL A 97 -2.63 10.45 6.53
CA VAL A 97 -2.16 10.47 5.14
C VAL A 97 -2.93 9.48 4.28
N MET A 98 -3.13 8.25 4.76
CA MET A 98 -3.92 7.24 4.04
C MET A 98 -5.38 7.69 3.85
N ARG A 99 -6.01 8.24 4.89
CA ARG A 99 -7.39 8.72 4.81
C ARG A 99 -7.54 9.83 3.76
N GLU A 100 -6.68 10.84 3.81
CA GLU A 100 -6.67 11.95 2.84
C GLU A 100 -6.40 11.44 1.42
N PHE A 101 -5.42 10.54 1.26
CA PHE A 101 -5.12 9.95 -0.04
C PHE A 101 -6.32 9.21 -0.65
N LEU A 102 -7.02 8.39 0.14
CA LEU A 102 -8.20 7.66 -0.31
C LEU A 102 -9.40 8.57 -0.60
N GLN A 103 -9.51 9.71 0.11
CA GLN A 103 -10.53 10.72 -0.19
C GLN A 103 -10.30 11.41 -1.54
N ARG A 104 -9.04 11.60 -1.96
CA ARG A 104 -8.72 12.17 -3.29
C ARG A 104 -9.00 11.22 -4.45
N TYR A 105 -9.03 9.92 -4.20
CA TYR A 105 -9.19 8.88 -5.23
C TYR A 105 -10.31 7.88 -4.91
N PRO A 106 -11.57 8.34 -4.76
CA PRO A 106 -12.68 7.50 -4.29
C PRO A 106 -13.03 6.36 -5.24
N ASN A 107 -12.72 6.52 -6.53
CA ASN A 107 -13.05 5.53 -7.58
C ASN A 107 -11.90 4.58 -7.90
N LYS A 108 -10.76 4.69 -7.20
CA LYS A 108 -9.58 3.86 -7.43
C LYS A 108 -9.44 2.84 -6.30
N GLN A 109 -9.00 1.64 -6.65
CA GLN A 109 -8.70 0.61 -5.68
C GLN A 109 -7.20 0.48 -5.51
N PHE A 110 -6.71 0.54 -4.29
CA PHE A 110 -5.29 0.40 -3.97
C PHE A 110 -5.08 -0.83 -3.10
N GLY A 111 -3.97 -1.55 -3.33
CA GLY A 111 -3.54 -2.61 -2.45
C GLY A 111 -3.26 -2.07 -1.04
N LYS A 112 -4.07 -2.45 -0.05
CA LYS A 112 -3.98 -1.91 1.32
C LYS A 112 -2.57 -2.02 1.92
N HIS A 113 -1.93 -3.18 1.76
CA HIS A 113 -0.59 -3.42 2.28
C HIS A 113 0.46 -2.54 1.60
N GLU A 114 0.45 -2.47 0.26
CA GLU A 114 1.38 -1.65 -0.50
C GLU A 114 1.24 -0.17 -0.17
N LEU A 115 0.00 0.33 -0.07
CA LEU A 115 -0.29 1.71 0.31
C LEU A 115 0.21 1.99 1.73
N GLN A 116 -0.07 1.11 2.69
CA GLN A 116 0.38 1.25 4.07
C GLN A 116 1.92 1.29 4.17
N VAL A 117 2.62 0.42 3.44
CA VAL A 117 4.09 0.38 3.41
C VAL A 117 4.65 1.66 2.80
N ALA A 118 4.09 2.13 1.69
CA ALA A 118 4.52 3.36 1.04
C ALA A 118 4.35 4.58 1.96
N VAL A 119 3.16 4.75 2.54
CA VAL A 119 2.86 5.84 3.47
C VAL A 119 3.76 5.79 4.70
N SER A 120 3.87 4.62 5.35
CA SER A 120 4.70 4.45 6.55
C SER A 120 6.17 4.79 6.28
N THR A 121 6.69 4.40 5.12
CA THR A 121 8.07 4.68 4.72
C THR A 121 8.29 6.18 4.52
N ILE A 122 7.35 6.87 3.87
CA ILE A 122 7.43 8.31 3.61
C ILE A 122 7.33 9.10 4.92
N CYS A 123 6.36 8.81 5.78
CA CYS A 123 6.21 9.48 7.07
C CYS A 123 7.44 9.29 7.97
N LYS A 124 8.04 8.09 8.00
CA LYS A 124 9.28 7.84 8.75
C LYS A 124 10.45 8.69 8.24
N ARG A 125 10.60 8.83 6.92
CA ARG A 125 11.66 9.66 6.32
C ARG A 125 11.49 11.14 6.64
N ASN A 126 10.27 11.67 6.56
CA ASN A 126 10.01 13.08 6.87
C ASN A 126 10.31 13.44 8.32
N LYS A 127 10.04 12.53 9.28
CA LYS A 127 10.41 12.72 10.69
C LYS A 127 11.92 12.85 10.88
N SER A 128 12.71 12.01 10.20
CA SER A 128 14.17 12.04 10.30
C SER A 128 14.75 13.35 9.79
N VAL A 129 14.27 13.86 8.64
CA VAL A 129 14.79 15.09 8.04
C VAL A 129 14.52 16.30 8.93
N ASN A 130 13.32 16.42 9.50
CA ASN A 130 12.99 17.55 10.37
C ASN A 130 13.81 17.55 11.68
N SER A 131 14.16 16.38 12.21
CA SER A 131 15.04 16.29 13.38
C SER A 131 16.48 16.72 13.08
N SER A 132 17.00 16.41 11.88
CA SER A 132 18.37 16.77 11.49
C SER A 132 18.53 18.28 11.26
N VAL A 133 17.54 18.93 10.64
CA VAL A 133 17.60 20.36 10.30
C VAL A 133 17.64 21.24 11.55
N ILE A 134 16.93 20.86 12.62
CA ILE A 134 16.91 21.62 13.88
C ILE A 134 18.29 21.60 14.57
N VAL A 135 19.01 20.47 14.51
CA VAL A 135 20.33 20.34 15.15
C VAL A 135 21.41 21.16 14.43
N SER A 136 21.36 21.24 13.10
CA SER A 136 22.29 22.07 12.32
C SER A 136 22.08 23.58 12.55
N SER A 137 20.85 24.03 12.79
CA SER A 137 20.56 25.45 13.01
C SER A 137 21.05 25.95 14.39
N ILE A 138 21.07 25.08 15.41
CA ILE A 138 21.52 25.45 16.76
C ILE A 138 23.05 25.58 16.84
N ASN A 139 23.81 24.75 16.10
CA ASN A 139 25.27 24.84 16.11
C ASN A 139 25.84 26.04 15.33
N THR A 140 25.04 26.68 14.48
CA THR A 140 25.51 27.81 13.66
C THR A 140 25.39 29.16 14.39
N GLN A 141 24.52 29.27 15.41
CA GLN A 141 24.39 30.50 16.22
C GLN A 141 25.38 30.59 17.39
N SER A 142 26.06 29.50 17.76
CA SER A 142 26.96 29.47 18.92
C SER A 142 28.40 29.92 18.62
N ASN A 143 28.74 30.25 17.38
CA ASN A 143 30.11 30.61 16.98
C ASN A 143 30.36 32.11 16.70
N SER A 144 29.40 32.99 17.00
CA SER A 144 29.54 34.43 16.75
C SER A 144 29.64 35.30 18.02
N LEU A 145 29.96 34.73 19.18
CA LEU A 145 29.95 35.46 20.45
C LEU A 145 31.27 35.45 21.24
N ILE A 146 32.43 35.48 20.58
CA ILE A 146 33.71 35.79 21.27
C ILE A 146 34.64 36.52 20.29
N VAL A 147 34.61 37.86 20.23
CA VAL A 147 35.79 38.75 20.12
C VAL A 147 35.29 40.19 20.37
N PHE A 148 35.23 40.64 21.62
CA PHE A 148 35.33 42.07 21.96
C PHE A 148 35.72 42.19 23.43
N GLN A 149 36.97 41.89 23.75
CA GLN A 149 37.62 42.43 24.94
C GLN A 149 39.07 42.74 24.63
N ASN A 150 39.47 43.94 25.05
CA ASN A 150 40.83 44.43 25.27
C ASN A 150 41.54 45.06 24.08
N MET A 151 41.27 46.34 23.83
CA MET A 151 42.34 47.32 23.63
C MET A 151 42.02 48.60 24.39
N ASP A 152 43.11 49.27 24.81
CA ASP A 152 43.20 50.62 25.39
C ASP A 152 43.31 50.73 26.91
N ILE A 153 44.46 50.26 27.40
CA ILE A 153 45.24 50.93 28.44
C ILE A 153 46.62 51.26 27.84
N PHE A 154 47.18 52.41 28.24
CA PHE A 154 48.44 53.06 27.81
C PHE A 154 48.25 54.02 26.61
N GLN A 155 48.53 55.33 26.69
CA GLN A 155 49.19 56.14 27.72
C GLN A 155 48.81 57.61 27.53
#